data_AF-M2T8T0-F1
#
_entry.id   AF-M2T8T0-F1
#
_cell.length_a   1.000
_cell.length_b   1.000
_cell.length_c   1.000
_cell.angle_alpha   90.00
_cell.angle_beta   90.00
_cell.angle_gamma   90.00
#
_symmetry.space_group_name_H-M   'P 1'
#
loop_
_entity.id
_entity.type
_entity.pdbx_description
1 polymer ?
#
loop_
_entity_poly.entity_id
_entity_poly.type
_entity_poly.pdbx_seq_one_letter_code
_entity_poly.pdbx_strand_id
1 'polypeptide(L)'
;MDSQMLHILTATVELVNANLDTEPNSWRHQLPAIRNITNSFEISDTAPEQSRRYWQMPLVTVVQRVALADADNGPVSDIADWCLRQLLTLLALYPQDPEILACKLNPWFLVPWLTVTVIGRHWLLRAQKALASIARAESELPRNEESSPHPDQFTTQPLVETHERINSADYVEARALLVPATDYLQSAVDAAREKGELTGHLLLTARILLFTELPQR
;
A
#
# COMPACT_ATOMS: atom_id res chain seq x y z
N MET A 1 13.42 -9.70 23.90
CA MET A 1 12.14 -9.13 24.39
C MET A 1 11.73 -9.90 25.63
N ASP A 2 11.29 -9.20 26.68
CA ASP A 2 10.79 -9.88 27.87
C ASP A 2 9.40 -10.49 27.62
N SER A 3 9.06 -11.57 28.32
CA SER A 3 7.81 -12.33 28.10
C SER A 3 6.55 -11.53 28.45
N GLN A 4 6.65 -10.62 29.42
CA GLN A 4 5.53 -9.82 29.91
C GLN A 4 5.14 -8.72 28.92
N MET A 5 6.13 -8.05 28.33
CA MET A 5 6.00 -7.04 27.29
C MET A 5 5.39 -7.65 26.04
N LEU A 6 5.84 -8.85 25.65
CA LEU A 6 5.24 -9.57 24.53
C LEU A 6 3.76 -9.87 24.79
N HIS A 7 3.42 -10.35 25.99
CA HIS A 7 2.03 -10.64 26.36
C HIS A 7 1.14 -9.38 26.34
N ILE A 8 1.64 -8.25 26.86
CA ILE A 8 0.92 -6.97 26.82
C ILE A 8 0.72 -6.51 25.37
N LEU A 9 1.75 -6.62 24.54
CA LEU A 9 1.71 -6.27 23.14
C LEU A 9 0.66 -7.08 22.38
N THR A 10 0.70 -8.41 22.50
CA THR A 10 -0.26 -9.29 21.83
C THR A 10 -1.69 -9.05 22.30
N ALA A 11 -1.91 -8.90 23.60
CA ALA A 11 -3.24 -8.61 24.14
C ALA A 11 -3.79 -7.25 23.65
N THR A 12 -2.93 -6.24 23.54
CA THR A 12 -3.32 -4.92 23.02
C THR A 12 -3.69 -5.02 21.54
N VAL A 13 -2.88 -5.73 20.75
CA VAL A 13 -3.15 -5.98 19.32
C VAL A 13 -4.48 -6.71 19.12
N GLU A 14 -4.73 -7.76 19.90
CA GLU A 14 -5.99 -8.51 19.84
C GLU A 14 -7.20 -7.64 20.20
N LEU A 15 -7.09 -6.81 21.23
CA LEU A 15 -8.14 -5.89 21.65
C LEU A 15 -8.45 -4.85 20.56
N VAL A 16 -7.41 -4.22 19.98
CA VAL A 16 -7.59 -3.27 18.88
C VAL A 16 -8.26 -3.96 17.70
N ASN A 17 -7.80 -5.17 17.34
CA ASN A 17 -8.39 -5.93 16.25
C ASN A 17 -9.88 -6.22 16.47
N ALA A 18 -10.24 -6.69 17.66
CA ALA A 18 -11.63 -6.97 18.03
C ALA A 18 -12.51 -5.71 17.97
N ASN A 19 -12.00 -4.57 18.42
CA ASN A 19 -12.71 -3.28 18.32
C ASN A 19 -12.92 -2.85 16.86
N LEU A 20 -11.92 -3.07 16.00
CA LEU A 20 -12.04 -2.76 14.57
C LEU A 20 -12.98 -3.72 13.83
N ASP A 21 -13.14 -4.95 14.32
CA ASP A 21 -14.07 -5.92 13.76
C ASP A 21 -15.53 -5.61 14.13
N THR A 22 -15.76 -5.07 15.33
CA THR A 22 -17.11 -4.67 15.80
C THR A 22 -17.51 -3.27 15.31
N GLU A 23 -16.59 -2.31 15.36
CA GLU A 23 -16.82 -0.92 14.98
C GLU A 23 -15.63 -0.38 14.16
N PRO A 24 -15.59 -0.63 12.83
CA PRO A 24 -14.46 -0.23 11.98
C PRO A 24 -14.18 1.29 12.01
N ASN A 25 -15.21 2.10 12.18
CA ASN A 25 -15.09 3.56 12.25
C ASN A 25 -14.46 4.07 13.55
N SER A 26 -14.28 3.19 14.55
CA SER A 26 -13.62 3.51 15.83
C SER A 26 -12.10 3.61 15.71
N TRP A 27 -11.51 3.40 14.53
CA TRP A 27 -10.06 3.36 14.32
C TRP A 27 -9.30 4.56 14.89
N ARG A 28 -9.92 5.76 14.88
CA ARG A 28 -9.33 6.98 15.47
C ARG A 28 -9.09 6.85 16.97
N HIS A 29 -9.99 6.16 17.69
CA HIS A 29 -9.84 5.87 19.12
C HIS A 29 -8.72 4.89 19.40
N GLN A 30 -8.29 4.10 18.40
CA GLN A 30 -7.19 3.14 18.53
C GLN A 30 -5.81 3.79 18.35
N LEU A 31 -5.74 5.02 17.79
CA LEU A 31 -4.48 5.69 17.49
C LEU A 31 -3.52 5.85 18.67
N PRO A 32 -3.96 6.20 19.90
CA PRO A 32 -3.04 6.32 21.03
C PRO A 32 -2.36 4.99 21.37
N ALA A 33 -3.12 3.89 21.35
CA ALA A 33 -2.58 2.55 21.62
C ALA A 33 -1.59 2.12 20.53
N ILE A 34 -1.96 2.33 19.25
CA ILE A 34 -1.08 2.02 18.13
C ILE A 34 0.21 2.84 18.16
N ARG A 35 0.14 4.15 18.40
CA ARG A 35 1.35 4.99 18.49
C ARG A 35 2.25 4.59 19.65
N ASN A 36 1.68 4.17 20.78
CA ASN A 36 2.48 3.65 21.88
C ASN A 36 3.24 2.37 21.45
N ILE A 37 2.57 1.46 20.75
CA ILE A 37 3.20 0.25 20.19
C ILE A 37 4.32 0.62 19.21
N THR A 38 4.07 1.46 18.21
CA THR A 38 5.06 1.78 17.18
C THR A 38 6.26 2.55 17.73
N ASN A 39 6.08 3.31 18.82
CA ASN A 39 7.17 4.04 19.48
C ASN A 39 8.00 3.17 20.41
N SER A 40 7.42 2.11 20.96
CA SER A 40 8.07 1.24 21.97
C SER A 40 8.63 -0.05 21.39
N PHE A 41 8.25 -0.41 20.16
CA PHE A 41 8.55 -1.71 19.59
C PHE A 41 8.86 -1.64 18.10
N GLU A 42 9.94 -2.33 17.70
CA GLU A 42 10.29 -2.62 16.31
C GLU A 42 10.81 -4.07 16.17
N ILE A 43 10.42 -4.73 15.09
CA ILE A 43 10.94 -6.03 14.67
C ILE A 43 12.36 -5.78 14.15
N SER A 44 13.33 -6.40 14.81
CA SER A 44 14.77 -6.26 14.52
C SER A 44 15.48 -7.61 14.49
N ASP A 45 14.72 -8.69 14.30
CA ASP A 45 15.29 -10.03 14.20
C ASP A 45 16.22 -10.14 13.00
N THR A 46 17.27 -10.95 13.14
CA THR A 46 18.27 -11.19 12.11
C THR A 46 18.19 -12.59 11.51
N ALA A 47 17.37 -13.47 12.10
CA ALA A 47 17.16 -14.83 11.66
C ALA A 47 15.67 -15.21 11.75
N PRO A 48 15.16 -16.01 10.80
CA PRO A 48 13.78 -16.45 10.83
C PRO A 48 13.51 -17.37 12.02
N GLU A 49 12.42 -17.12 12.75
CA GLU A 49 11.95 -17.98 13.83
C GLU A 49 10.42 -18.10 13.79
N GLN A 50 9.92 -19.31 13.50
CA GLN A 50 8.49 -19.54 13.27
C GLN A 50 7.60 -19.18 14.48
N SER A 51 8.11 -19.36 15.69
CA SER A 51 7.42 -18.97 16.93
C SER A 51 7.20 -17.46 17.02
N ARG A 52 8.15 -16.65 16.52
CA ARG A 52 8.07 -15.18 16.55
C ARG A 52 7.15 -14.66 15.47
N ARG A 53 7.22 -15.26 14.29
CA ARG A 53 6.33 -14.97 13.16
C ARG A 53 4.85 -14.95 13.57
N TYR A 54 4.45 -15.87 14.45
CA TYR A 54 3.05 -16.01 14.91
C TYR A 54 2.47 -14.72 15.50
N TRP A 55 3.25 -13.93 16.24
CA TRP A 55 2.78 -12.66 16.81
C TRP A 55 3.19 -11.43 15.99
N GLN A 56 4.29 -11.52 15.23
CA GLN A 56 4.77 -10.43 14.38
C GLN A 56 3.80 -10.09 13.25
N MET A 57 3.24 -11.12 12.61
CA MET A 57 2.32 -10.94 11.49
C MET A 57 1.01 -10.26 11.92
N PRO A 58 0.30 -10.72 12.97
CA PRO A 58 -0.87 -10.03 13.49
C PRO A 58 -0.59 -8.61 13.98
N LEU A 59 0.56 -8.38 14.61
CA LEU A 59 0.95 -7.05 15.07
C LEU A 59 0.96 -6.04 13.92
N VAL A 60 1.76 -6.32 12.89
CA VAL A 60 1.92 -5.39 11.76
C VAL A 60 0.60 -5.24 10.99
N THR A 61 -0.15 -6.34 10.87
CA THR A 61 -1.50 -6.40 10.28
C THR A 61 -2.46 -5.42 10.93
N VAL A 62 -2.59 -5.46 12.26
CA VAL A 62 -3.56 -4.62 13.00
C VAL A 62 -3.16 -3.15 13.00
N VAL A 63 -1.88 -2.87 13.21
CA VAL A 63 -1.34 -1.51 13.15
C VAL A 63 -1.66 -0.88 11.79
N GLN A 64 -1.53 -1.67 10.73
CA GLN A 64 -1.73 -1.22 9.37
C GLN A 64 -3.21 -1.07 8.98
N ARG A 65 -4.13 -1.87 9.57
CA ARG A 65 -5.58 -1.59 9.48
C ARG A 65 -5.92 -0.19 9.99
N VAL A 66 -5.30 0.24 11.10
CA VAL A 66 -5.50 1.58 11.65
C VAL A 66 -4.84 2.64 10.77
N ALA A 67 -3.62 2.38 10.29
CA ALA A 67 -2.88 3.33 9.45
C ALA A 67 -3.61 3.67 8.14
N LEU A 68 -4.33 2.70 7.56
CA LEU A 68 -5.00 2.83 6.26
C LEU A 68 -6.54 2.89 6.38
N ALA A 69 -7.07 3.17 7.56
CA ALA A 69 -8.52 3.14 7.80
C ALA A 69 -9.29 4.28 7.11
N ASP A 70 -8.62 5.39 6.78
CA ASP A 70 -9.22 6.55 6.15
C ASP A 70 -8.86 6.62 4.66
N ALA A 71 -9.74 6.12 3.81
CA ALA A 71 -9.52 6.15 2.36
C ALA A 71 -9.62 7.57 1.78
N ASP A 72 -10.38 8.46 2.42
CA ASP A 72 -10.71 9.80 1.90
C ASP A 72 -9.61 10.81 2.26
N ASN A 73 -9.08 10.72 3.48
CA ASN A 73 -8.04 11.62 3.98
C ASN A 73 -6.62 11.05 3.83
N GLY A 74 -6.51 9.80 3.38
CA GLY A 74 -5.25 9.11 3.20
C GLY A 74 -4.68 8.52 4.50
N PRO A 75 -3.49 7.91 4.43
CA PRO A 75 -2.93 7.15 5.55
C PRO A 75 -2.44 8.03 6.69
N VAL A 76 -2.44 7.47 7.90
CA VAL A 76 -1.75 8.05 9.06
C VAL A 76 -0.24 7.83 8.88
N SER A 77 0.45 8.84 8.34
CA SER A 77 1.81 8.72 7.78
C SER A 77 2.82 8.06 8.73
N ASP A 78 2.89 8.49 9.99
CA ASP A 78 3.85 7.98 10.98
C ASP A 78 3.71 6.46 11.18
N ILE A 79 2.46 6.00 11.29
CA ILE A 79 2.13 4.60 11.49
C ILE A 79 2.31 3.81 10.19
N ALA A 80 1.92 4.38 9.05
CA ALA A 80 2.07 3.76 7.74
C ALA A 80 3.54 3.52 7.39
N ASP A 81 4.42 4.50 7.67
CA ASP A 81 5.86 4.38 7.45
C ASP A 81 6.48 3.33 8.36
N TRP A 82 6.03 3.24 9.61
CA TRP A 82 6.43 2.16 10.51
C TRP A 82 6.02 0.79 9.93
N CYS A 83 4.78 0.64 9.47
CA CYS A 83 4.30 -0.61 8.87
C CYS A 83 5.17 -1.01 7.68
N LEU A 84 5.49 -0.08 6.78
CA LEU A 84 6.35 -0.36 5.63
C LEU A 84 7.71 -0.92 6.08
N ARG A 85 8.36 -0.28 7.05
CA ARG A 85 9.66 -0.75 7.57
C ARG A 85 9.56 -2.16 8.14
N GLN A 86 8.56 -2.42 8.99
CA GLN A 86 8.39 -3.73 9.61
C GLN A 86 8.08 -4.83 8.58
N LEU A 87 7.25 -4.52 7.58
CA LEU A 87 6.92 -5.45 6.51
C LEU A 87 8.12 -5.79 5.63
N LEU A 88 8.98 -4.82 5.31
CA LEU A 88 10.22 -5.05 4.57
C LEU A 88 11.20 -5.91 5.39
N THR A 89 11.30 -5.69 6.70
CA THR A 89 12.08 -6.55 7.60
C THR A 89 11.55 -7.98 7.60
N LEU A 90 10.23 -8.16 7.70
CA LEU A 90 9.60 -9.49 7.66
C LEU A 90 9.78 -10.17 6.30
N LEU A 91 9.67 -9.43 5.20
CA LEU A 91 9.92 -9.96 3.87
C LEU A 91 11.38 -10.43 3.69
N ALA A 92 12.34 -9.68 4.24
CA ALA A 92 13.74 -10.07 4.21
C ALA A 92 14.03 -11.32 5.07
N LEU A 93 13.34 -11.46 6.21
CA LEU A 93 13.46 -12.63 7.10
C LEU A 93 12.81 -13.88 6.52
N TYR A 94 11.69 -13.70 5.80
CA TYR A 94 10.83 -14.76 5.31
C TYR A 94 10.55 -14.62 3.79
N PRO A 95 11.59 -14.61 2.93
CA PRO A 95 11.48 -14.21 1.53
C PRO A 95 10.70 -15.19 0.64
N GLN A 96 10.52 -16.43 1.09
CA GLN A 96 9.76 -17.48 0.40
C GLN A 96 8.51 -17.89 1.18
N ASP A 97 8.17 -17.14 2.22
CA ASP A 97 7.08 -17.52 3.09
C ASP A 97 5.74 -17.24 2.40
N PRO A 98 4.95 -18.28 2.18
CA PRO A 98 3.72 -18.16 1.44
C PRO A 98 2.71 -17.23 2.11
N GLU A 99 2.66 -17.03 3.43
CA GLU A 99 1.71 -16.09 4.07
C GLU A 99 2.14 -14.64 3.90
N ILE A 100 3.45 -14.39 3.98
CA ILE A 100 4.04 -13.08 3.78
C ILE A 100 3.97 -12.70 2.30
N LEU A 101 4.25 -13.63 1.39
CA LEU A 101 4.16 -13.46 -0.06
C LEU A 101 2.72 -13.51 -0.58
N ALA A 102 1.87 -14.33 0.01
CA ALA A 102 0.50 -14.58 -0.44
C ALA A 102 -0.42 -14.98 0.72
N CYS A 103 -1.03 -13.96 1.33
CA CYS A 103 -2.45 -13.95 1.70
C CYS A 103 -3.02 -15.27 2.25
N LYS A 104 -2.30 -15.97 3.14
CA LYS A 104 -2.84 -17.17 3.79
C LYS A 104 -3.24 -16.83 5.21
N LEU A 105 -4.53 -17.02 5.47
CA LEU A 105 -5.14 -16.89 6.78
C LEU A 105 -4.58 -17.92 7.75
N ASN A 106 -4.28 -17.45 8.95
CA ASN A 106 -4.44 -18.28 10.15
C ASN A 106 -5.95 -18.36 10.47
N PRO A 107 -6.53 -19.50 10.89
CA PRO A 107 -7.98 -19.67 11.03
C PRO A 107 -8.64 -18.76 12.08
N TRP A 108 -7.85 -18.04 12.88
CA TRP A 108 -8.34 -17.25 14.00
C TRP A 108 -8.73 -15.79 13.63
N PHE A 109 -8.37 -15.30 12.43
CA PHE A 109 -8.57 -13.89 12.08
C PHE A 109 -9.17 -13.72 10.69
N LEU A 110 -10.38 -13.18 10.59
CA LEU A 110 -11.19 -13.07 9.36
C LEU A 110 -10.73 -11.95 8.38
N VAL A 111 -9.44 -11.81 8.07
CA VAL A 111 -8.95 -10.82 7.09
C VAL A 111 -7.88 -11.40 6.13
N PRO A 112 -8.29 -11.96 4.98
CA PRO A 112 -7.45 -12.85 4.18
C PRO A 112 -6.30 -12.30 3.31
N TRP A 113 -5.86 -11.03 3.36
CA TRP A 113 -5.01 -10.47 2.26
C TRP A 113 -4.01 -9.36 2.61
N LEU A 114 -3.20 -9.47 3.67
CA LEU A 114 -2.71 -8.25 4.32
C LEU A 114 -1.22 -7.88 4.22
N THR A 115 -0.36 -8.58 3.47
CA THR A 115 1.09 -8.25 3.52
C THR A 115 1.62 -7.64 2.21
N VAL A 116 1.69 -8.40 1.11
CA VAL A 116 2.18 -7.82 -0.16
C VAL A 116 1.17 -6.85 -0.80
N THR A 117 -0.13 -7.15 -0.71
CA THR A 117 -1.21 -6.22 -1.07
C THR A 117 -1.07 -4.90 -0.32
N VAL A 118 -0.49 -4.94 0.86
CA VAL A 118 -0.37 -3.81 1.76
C VAL A 118 0.89 -3.00 1.50
N ILE A 119 2.02 -3.65 1.21
CA ILE A 119 3.21 -2.94 0.73
C ILE A 119 2.83 -2.22 -0.58
N GLY A 120 2.20 -2.94 -1.51
CA GLY A 120 1.69 -2.37 -2.76
C GLY A 120 0.69 -1.23 -2.54
N ARG A 121 -0.31 -1.42 -1.64
CA ARG A 121 -1.27 -0.36 -1.28
C ARG A 121 -0.62 0.82 -0.57
N HIS A 122 0.38 0.60 0.28
CA HIS A 122 1.10 1.68 0.96
C HIS A 122 1.79 2.59 -0.06
N TRP A 123 2.52 2.00 -1.01
CA TRP A 123 3.14 2.75 -2.12
C TRP A 123 2.10 3.46 -3.00
N LEU A 124 0.99 2.78 -3.30
CA LEU A 124 -0.11 3.37 -4.06
C LEU A 124 -0.75 4.56 -3.35
N LEU A 125 -1.00 4.45 -2.04
CA LEU A 125 -1.58 5.53 -1.23
C LEU A 125 -0.63 6.72 -1.15
N ARG A 126 0.69 6.49 -1.07
CA ARG A 126 1.67 7.58 -1.14
C ARG A 126 1.64 8.28 -2.49
N ALA A 127 1.40 7.55 -3.58
CA ALA A 127 1.28 8.14 -4.92
C ALA A 127 0.02 8.99 -5.09
N GLN A 128 -1.03 8.85 -4.25
CA GLN A 128 -2.31 9.55 -4.43
C GLN A 128 -2.18 11.07 -4.47
N LYS A 129 -1.31 11.66 -3.64
CA LYS A 129 -1.14 13.12 -3.61
C LYS A 129 -0.59 13.64 -4.94
N ALA A 130 0.47 13.00 -5.45
CA ALA A 130 1.06 13.35 -6.74
C ALA A 130 0.06 13.12 -7.87
N LEU A 131 -0.66 12.00 -7.86
CA LEU A 131 -1.73 11.69 -8.83
C LEU A 131 -2.88 12.72 -8.80
N ALA A 132 -3.30 13.16 -7.62
CA ALA A 132 -4.33 14.18 -7.48
C ALA A 132 -3.87 15.58 -7.92
N SER A 133 -2.58 15.88 -7.83
CA SER A 133 -1.98 17.09 -8.38
C SER A 133 -1.99 17.04 -9.91
N ILE A 134 -1.53 15.92 -10.48
CA ILE A 134 -1.55 15.65 -11.92
C ILE A 134 -2.96 15.76 -12.49
N ALA A 135 -3.94 15.10 -11.86
CA ALA A 135 -5.34 15.12 -12.32
C ALA A 135 -5.95 16.53 -12.31
N ARG A 136 -5.58 17.37 -11.32
CA ARG A 136 -6.02 18.77 -11.28
C ARG A 136 -5.36 19.60 -12.37
N ALA A 137 -4.05 19.47 -12.55
CA ALA A 137 -3.32 20.13 -13.62
C ALA A 137 -3.83 19.70 -15.02
N GLU A 138 -4.28 18.45 -15.18
CA GLU A 138 -4.93 17.96 -16.40
C GLU A 138 -6.34 18.52 -16.58
N SER A 139 -7.11 18.71 -15.50
CA SER A 139 -8.46 19.26 -15.55
C SER A 139 -8.51 20.78 -15.77
N GLU A 140 -7.46 21.50 -15.38
CA GLU A 140 -7.33 22.96 -15.57
C GLU A 140 -6.84 23.34 -16.98
N LEU A 141 -6.49 22.35 -17.81
CA LEU A 141 -6.21 22.61 -19.21
C LEU A 141 -7.49 23.06 -19.92
N PRO A 142 -7.41 24.11 -20.74
CA PRO A 142 -8.49 24.39 -21.65
C PRO A 142 -8.66 23.18 -22.56
N ARG A 143 -9.75 22.43 -22.36
CA ARG A 143 -10.29 21.54 -23.39
C ARG A 143 -10.56 22.46 -24.57
N ASN A 144 -9.65 22.47 -25.55
CA ASN A 144 -9.84 23.23 -26.78
C ASN A 144 -11.18 22.82 -27.36
N GLU A 145 -12.21 23.64 -27.12
CA GLU A 145 -13.45 23.58 -27.84
C GLU A 145 -13.10 23.87 -29.30
N GLU A 146 -13.39 22.90 -30.14
CA GLU A 146 -13.27 22.96 -31.58
C GLU A 146 -13.97 24.22 -32.12
N SER A 147 -13.22 25.28 -32.42
CA SER A 147 -13.70 26.41 -33.23
C SER A 147 -12.56 27.28 -33.76
N SER A 148 -11.79 26.77 -34.72
CA SER A 148 -11.45 27.55 -35.92
C SER A 148 -10.71 26.71 -36.97
N PRO A 149 -11.09 26.81 -38.26
CA PRO A 149 -10.41 26.10 -39.33
C PRO A 149 -9.29 26.97 -39.90
N HIS A 150 -8.04 26.78 -39.51
CA HIS A 150 -6.87 27.23 -40.29
C HIS A 150 -5.78 26.15 -40.25
N PRO A 151 -5.31 25.65 -41.41
CA PRO A 151 -4.23 24.67 -41.47
C PRO A 151 -2.87 25.38 -41.45
N ASP A 152 -1.83 24.61 -41.11
CA ASP A 152 -0.41 24.90 -41.30
C ASP A 152 0.30 25.74 -40.23
N GLN A 153 0.62 25.08 -39.12
CA GLN A 153 1.92 25.00 -38.44
C GLN A 153 1.71 24.44 -37.02
N PHE A 154 2.67 23.69 -36.47
CA PHE A 154 2.68 23.11 -35.10
C PHE A 154 2.14 21.68 -34.90
N THR A 155 2.78 20.69 -35.53
CA THR A 155 2.69 19.29 -35.07
C THR A 155 3.82 18.89 -34.09
N THR A 156 4.74 19.79 -33.77
CA THR A 156 5.88 19.54 -32.86
C THR A 156 5.73 20.15 -31.45
N GLN A 157 4.89 21.16 -31.26
CA GLN A 157 4.67 21.78 -29.94
C GLN A 157 3.92 20.88 -28.93
N PRO A 158 2.84 20.15 -29.28
CA PRO A 158 2.12 19.37 -28.28
C PRO A 158 3.00 18.25 -27.71
N LEU A 159 3.90 17.66 -28.52
CA LEU A 159 4.76 16.56 -28.07
C LEU A 159 5.89 17.01 -27.14
N VAL A 160 6.40 18.23 -27.31
CA VAL A 160 7.44 18.84 -26.46
C VAL A 160 6.84 19.29 -25.12
N GLU A 161 5.68 19.92 -25.12
CA GLU A 161 4.94 20.25 -23.88
C GLU A 161 4.54 18.98 -23.12
N THR A 162 4.19 17.90 -23.83
CA THR A 162 3.89 16.61 -23.21
C THR A 162 5.14 15.96 -22.62
N HIS A 163 6.30 16.03 -23.29
CA HIS A 163 7.57 15.51 -22.77
C HIS A 163 8.11 16.32 -21.59
N GLU A 164 8.02 17.66 -21.62
CA GLU A 164 8.39 18.51 -20.48
C GLU A 164 7.46 18.29 -19.29
N ARG A 165 6.16 18.01 -19.52
CA ARG A 165 5.19 17.66 -18.46
C ARG A 165 5.38 16.28 -17.86
N ILE A 166 5.74 15.26 -18.65
CA ILE A 166 6.10 13.92 -18.14
C ILE A 166 7.32 14.01 -17.21
N ASN A 167 8.15 15.05 -17.37
CA ASN A 167 9.28 15.35 -16.52
C ASN A 167 8.97 16.36 -15.40
N SER A 168 7.70 16.75 -15.20
CA SER A 168 7.34 17.59 -14.06
C SER A 168 7.57 16.82 -12.75
N ALA A 169 7.88 17.55 -11.68
CA ALA A 169 8.22 16.96 -10.39
C ALA A 169 7.15 15.98 -9.88
N ASP A 170 5.86 16.30 -10.08
CA ASP A 170 4.74 15.47 -9.65
C ASP A 170 4.66 14.15 -10.44
N TYR A 171 4.92 14.15 -11.76
CA TYR A 171 4.95 12.92 -12.57
C TYR A 171 6.15 12.04 -12.21
N VAL A 172 7.31 12.64 -11.92
CA VAL A 172 8.50 11.90 -11.48
C VAL A 172 8.26 11.27 -10.11
N GLU A 173 7.67 12.00 -9.16
CA GLU A 173 7.30 11.50 -7.84
C GLU A 173 6.26 10.38 -7.94
N ALA A 174 5.20 10.58 -8.73
CA ALA A 174 4.18 9.56 -8.95
C ALA A 174 4.79 8.27 -9.54
N ARG A 175 5.66 8.38 -10.55
CA ARG A 175 6.33 7.21 -11.14
C ARG A 175 7.22 6.48 -10.14
N ALA A 176 8.01 7.22 -9.36
CA ALA A 176 8.89 6.63 -8.34
C ALA A 176 8.12 5.83 -7.27
N LEU A 177 6.87 6.24 -6.98
CA LEU A 177 6.00 5.57 -6.02
C LEU A 177 5.16 4.45 -6.66
N LEU A 178 4.78 4.59 -7.93
CA LEU A 178 3.95 3.60 -8.62
C LEU A 178 4.71 2.35 -9.05
N VAL A 179 5.99 2.46 -9.44
CA VAL A 179 6.82 1.30 -9.81
C VAL A 179 6.88 0.24 -8.69
N PRO A 180 7.26 0.57 -7.45
CA PRO A 180 7.23 -0.43 -6.39
C PRO A 180 5.80 -0.90 -6.09
N ALA A 181 4.79 -0.03 -6.19
CA ALA A 181 3.41 -0.44 -5.99
C ALA A 181 2.98 -1.53 -6.98
N THR A 182 3.32 -1.38 -8.27
CA THR A 182 3.00 -2.36 -9.31
C THR A 182 3.76 -3.66 -9.10
N ASP A 183 5.06 -3.61 -8.79
CA ASP A 183 5.89 -4.81 -8.63
C ASP A 183 5.38 -5.69 -7.47
N TYR A 184 5.07 -5.07 -6.33
CA TYR A 184 4.50 -5.80 -5.19
C TYR A 184 3.08 -6.31 -5.50
N LEU A 185 2.21 -5.50 -6.10
CA LEU A 185 0.84 -5.96 -6.43
C LEU A 185 0.85 -7.10 -7.45
N GLN A 186 1.74 -7.07 -8.45
CA GLN A 186 1.93 -8.15 -9.41
C GLN A 186 2.43 -9.42 -8.72
N SER A 187 3.43 -9.28 -7.85
CA SER A 187 3.94 -10.41 -7.04
C SER A 187 2.84 -11.04 -6.18
N ALA A 188 1.94 -10.23 -5.61
CA ALA A 188 0.78 -10.74 -4.87
C ALA A 188 -0.20 -11.50 -5.77
N VAL A 189 -0.46 -11.01 -6.99
CA VAL A 189 -1.35 -11.67 -7.97
C VAL A 189 -0.77 -13.01 -8.40
N ASP A 190 0.52 -13.07 -8.72
CA ASP A 190 1.16 -14.31 -9.17
C ASP A 190 1.18 -15.36 -8.06
N ALA A 191 1.50 -14.95 -6.84
CA ALA A 191 1.49 -15.85 -5.69
C ALA A 191 0.07 -16.32 -5.32
N ALA A 192 -0.97 -15.49 -5.49
CA ALA A 192 -2.37 -15.90 -5.31
C ALA A 192 -2.85 -16.84 -6.43
N ARG A 193 -2.37 -16.63 -7.67
CA ARG A 193 -2.66 -17.49 -8.82
C ARG A 193 -2.07 -18.88 -8.66
N GLU A 194 -0.81 -18.99 -8.24
CA GLU A 194 -0.13 -20.28 -8.04
C GLU A 194 -0.85 -21.17 -7.02
N LYS A 195 -1.48 -20.55 -6.01
CA LYS A 195 -2.21 -21.27 -4.96
C LYS A 195 -3.69 -21.50 -5.25
N GLY A 196 -4.21 -20.96 -6.36
CA GLY A 196 -5.64 -21.06 -6.70
C GLY A 196 -6.56 -20.20 -5.80
N GLU A 197 -6.01 -19.22 -5.09
CA GLU A 197 -6.73 -18.35 -4.14
C GLU A 197 -6.95 -16.95 -4.72
N LEU A 198 -7.02 -16.84 -6.05
CA LEU A 198 -7.20 -15.57 -6.73
C LEU A 198 -8.58 -14.97 -6.42
N THR A 199 -8.63 -13.79 -5.79
CA THR A 199 -9.90 -13.07 -5.61
C THR A 199 -10.06 -11.86 -6.51
N GLY A 200 -11.33 -11.56 -6.80
CA GLY A 200 -11.72 -10.34 -7.48
C GLY A 200 -11.21 -9.08 -6.78
N HIS A 201 -11.16 -9.04 -5.44
CA HIS A 201 -10.67 -7.86 -4.72
C HIS A 201 -9.17 -7.59 -4.96
N LEU A 202 -8.35 -8.65 -4.94
CA LEU A 202 -6.93 -8.54 -5.26
C LEU A 202 -6.72 -8.08 -6.71
N LEU A 203 -7.45 -8.68 -7.66
CA LEU A 203 -7.43 -8.27 -9.06
C LEU A 203 -7.89 -6.83 -9.28
N LEU A 204 -8.92 -6.38 -8.56
CA LEU A 204 -9.39 -5.00 -8.60
C LEU A 204 -8.36 -4.02 -8.05
N THR A 205 -7.65 -4.40 -6.97
CA THR A 205 -6.57 -3.58 -6.40
C THR A 205 -5.36 -3.54 -7.33
N ALA A 206 -5.01 -4.67 -7.94
CA ALA A 206 -3.91 -4.80 -8.90
C ALA A 206 -4.27 -4.26 -10.29
N ARG A 207 -5.52 -3.90 -10.55
CA ARG A 207 -6.00 -3.39 -11.86
C ARG A 207 -5.23 -2.16 -12.36
N ILE A 208 -4.50 -1.48 -11.48
CA ILE A 208 -3.58 -0.38 -11.83
C ILE A 208 -2.50 -0.82 -12.82
N LEU A 209 -2.14 -2.11 -12.82
CA LEU A 209 -1.23 -2.73 -13.78
C LEU A 209 -1.69 -2.60 -15.25
N LEU A 210 -3.01 -2.49 -15.49
CA LEU A 210 -3.54 -2.29 -16.84
C LEU A 210 -3.29 -0.88 -17.41
N PHE A 211 -2.90 0.09 -16.58
CA PHE A 211 -2.57 1.45 -17.04
C PHE A 211 -1.08 1.66 -17.30
N THR A 212 -0.20 0.81 -16.75
CA THR A 212 1.26 0.89 -16.98
C THR A 212 1.72 0.18 -18.26
N GLU A 213 0.89 -0.70 -18.81
CA GLU A 213 1.06 -1.32 -20.14
C GLU A 213 0.49 -0.41 -21.25
N LEU A 214 0.81 0.89 -21.24
CA LEU A 214 0.61 1.73 -22.42
C LEU A 214 1.74 1.42 -23.42
N PRO A 215 1.42 1.02 -24.66
CA PRO A 215 2.39 0.49 -25.60
C PRO A 215 3.37 1.59 -26.00
N GLN A 216 4.66 1.29 -25.89
CA GLN A 216 5.65 1.92 -26.75
C GLN A 216 5.37 1.46 -28.19
N ARG A 217 4.63 2.28 -28.92
CA ARG A 217 4.55 2.21 -30.38
C ARG A 217 4.72 3.61 -30.94
#